data_AF-A0A258SNH7-F1
#
_entry.id   AF-A0A258SNH7-F1
#
_cell.length_a   1.000
_cell.length_b   1.000
_cell.length_c   1.000
_cell.angle_alpha   90.00
_cell.angle_beta   90.00
_cell.angle_gamma   90.00
#
_symmetry.space_group_name_H-M   'P 1'
#
loop_
_entity.id
_entity.type
_entity.pdbx_description
1 polymer ?
#
loop_
_entity_poly.entity_id
_entity_poly.type
_entity_poly.pdbx_seq_one_letter_code
_entity_poly.pdbx_strand_id
1 'polypeptide(L)'
;MTLNQYTPELLSQAYKSACMDELQALKPGNVHIFADGHGMTIHDFIKSADVTADIITNPNLSLGERVFYAVEATQQAVAQNTNLGVLLLCAPLIEAAYRLRPSQTFEQSLHDTLNQTTVSDAQWVSKAIVLANPAGLGTVKQGDVHDAMALNLLELMQLAQFKDRIAWNYANAYSDIMWFGIN
;
A
#
# COMPACT_ATOMS: atom_id res chain seq x y z
N MET A 1 2.04 24.05 20.27
CA MET A 1 1.77 23.49 18.93
C MET A 1 2.92 22.56 18.61
N THR A 2 2.70 21.26 18.72
CA THR A 2 3.66 20.26 18.24
C THR A 2 3.64 20.31 16.72
N LEU A 3 4.74 20.73 16.10
CA LEU A 3 4.94 20.60 14.66
C LEU A 3 4.84 19.12 14.33
N ASN A 4 3.90 18.75 13.44
CA ASN A 4 3.86 17.37 12.95
C ASN A 4 5.17 17.13 12.20
N GLN A 5 5.95 16.13 12.64
CA GLN A 5 7.32 15.92 12.14
C GLN A 5 7.34 15.55 10.65
N TYR A 6 6.24 15.02 10.13
CA TYR A 6 6.10 14.57 8.76
C TYR A 6 5.09 15.44 8.00
N THR A 7 5.57 16.18 7.01
CA THR A 7 4.71 16.92 6.09
C THR A 7 4.30 16.03 4.91
N PRO A 8 3.18 16.33 4.22
CA PRO A 8 2.79 15.61 3.01
C PRO A 8 3.90 15.58 1.95
N GLU A 9 4.66 16.67 1.80
CA GLU A 9 5.76 16.76 0.83
C GLU A 9 6.89 15.79 1.16
N LEU A 10 7.27 15.69 2.44
CA LEU A 10 8.32 14.77 2.90
C LEU A 10 7.89 13.32 2.69
N LEU A 11 6.63 13.00 3.03
CA LEU A 11 6.08 11.66 2.85
C LEU A 11 5.94 11.31 1.37
N SER A 12 5.59 12.29 0.51
CA SER A 12 5.44 12.10 -0.93
C SER A 12 6.80 11.77 -1.56
N GLN A 13 7.86 12.47 -1.14
CA GLN A 13 9.24 12.16 -1.53
C GLN A 13 9.67 10.76 -1.06
N ALA A 14 9.44 10.42 0.21
CA ALA A 14 9.79 9.10 0.75
C ALA A 14 9.04 7.96 0.03
N TYR A 15 7.75 8.15 -0.29
CA TYR A 15 6.96 7.21 -1.07
C TYR A 15 7.53 7.01 -2.48
N LYS A 16 7.88 8.11 -3.17
CA LYS A 16 8.49 8.03 -4.51
C LYS A 16 9.85 7.30 -4.46
N SER A 17 10.68 7.58 -3.47
CA SER A 17 11.93 6.85 -3.25
C SER A 17 11.69 5.36 -3.08
N ALA A 18 10.74 4.97 -2.22
CA ALA A 18 10.37 3.56 -2.03
C ALA A 18 9.89 2.89 -3.33
N CYS A 19 9.12 3.61 -4.17
CA CYS A 19 8.72 3.11 -5.49
C CYS A 19 9.93 2.88 -6.41
N MET A 20 10.94 3.75 -6.36
CA MET A 20 12.14 3.60 -7.19
C MET A 20 13.04 2.47 -6.68
N ASP A 21 13.17 2.31 -5.37
CA ASP A 21 13.94 1.23 -4.75
C ASP A 21 13.34 -0.14 -5.11
N GLU A 22 12.00 -0.26 -5.13
CA GLU A 22 11.28 -1.46 -5.57
C GLU A 22 11.61 -1.85 -7.02
N LEU A 23 11.83 -0.87 -7.92
CA LEU A 23 12.23 -1.13 -9.31
C LEU A 23 13.69 -1.57 -9.43
N GLN A 24 14.54 -1.13 -8.51
CA GLN A 24 15.96 -1.48 -8.49
C GLN A 24 16.23 -2.83 -7.80
N ALA A 25 15.28 -3.31 -7.00
CA ALA A 25 15.38 -4.59 -6.31
C ALA A 25 15.45 -5.76 -7.31
N LEU A 26 16.49 -6.60 -7.18
CA LEU A 26 16.68 -7.79 -7.99
C LEU A 26 15.63 -8.86 -7.60
N LYS A 27 14.59 -9.04 -8.43
CA LYS A 27 13.58 -10.10 -8.24
C LYS A 27 13.51 -11.00 -9.48
N PRO A 28 13.56 -12.34 -9.35
CA PRO A 28 13.38 -13.24 -10.48
C PRO A 28 11.98 -13.04 -11.10
N GLY A 29 11.93 -12.65 -12.39
CA GLY A 29 10.67 -12.50 -13.12
C GLY A 29 10.00 -11.12 -13.04
N ASN A 30 10.60 -10.14 -12.37
CA ASN A 30 10.16 -8.75 -12.51
C ASN A 30 10.47 -8.21 -13.92
N VAL A 31 9.80 -7.13 -14.31
CA VAL A 31 10.19 -6.28 -15.45
C VAL A 31 11.59 -5.79 -15.15
N HIS A 32 12.58 -6.57 -15.57
CA HIS A 32 13.95 -6.13 -15.55
C HIS A 32 14.02 -4.93 -16.49
N ILE A 33 14.97 -4.04 -16.22
CA ILE A 33 15.45 -3.00 -17.14
C ILE A 33 15.76 -3.55 -18.56
N PHE A 34 15.76 -4.88 -18.73
CA PHE A 34 16.02 -5.61 -19.96
C PHE A 34 14.99 -6.71 -20.33
N ALA A 35 13.82 -6.82 -19.69
CA ALA A 35 12.84 -7.87 -20.03
C ALA A 35 11.38 -7.37 -19.99
N ASP A 36 10.86 -7.01 -21.17
CA ASP A 36 9.46 -6.69 -21.44
C ASP A 36 8.59 -7.96 -21.38
N GLY A 37 8.28 -8.43 -20.18
CA GLY A 37 7.54 -9.68 -20.00
C GLY A 37 6.01 -9.55 -20.02
N HIS A 38 5.46 -8.41 -19.57
CA HIS A 38 4.03 -8.29 -19.25
C HIS A 38 3.37 -7.02 -19.85
N GLY A 39 4.05 -6.36 -20.79
CA GLY A 39 3.57 -5.12 -21.43
C GLY A 39 3.62 -3.88 -20.54
N MET A 40 4.15 -3.99 -19.32
CA MET A 40 4.46 -2.86 -18.43
C MET A 40 5.90 -2.42 -18.65
N THR A 41 6.13 -1.12 -18.78
CA THR A 41 7.46 -0.53 -18.94
C THR A 41 7.89 0.16 -17.65
N ILE A 42 9.20 0.38 -17.46
CA ILE A 42 9.70 1.21 -16.34
C ILE A 42 9.03 2.59 -16.31
N HIS A 43 8.73 3.15 -17.48
CA HIS A 43 8.04 4.44 -17.58
C HIS A 43 6.65 4.39 -16.95
N ASP A 44 5.94 3.26 -17.08
CA ASP A 44 4.63 3.09 -16.44
C ASP A 44 4.74 3.06 -14.93
N PHE A 45 5.75 2.41 -14.36
CA PHE A 45 5.98 2.41 -12.91
C PHE A 45 6.36 3.81 -12.38
N ILE A 46 7.24 4.54 -13.08
CA ILE A 46 7.61 5.91 -12.71
C ILE A 46 6.38 6.82 -12.77
N LYS A 47 5.62 6.76 -13.88
CA LYS A 47 4.38 7.54 -14.04
C LYS A 47 3.38 7.21 -12.94
N SER A 48 3.26 5.94 -12.56
CA SER A 48 2.39 5.50 -11.47
C SER A 48 2.81 6.09 -10.14
N ALA A 49 4.11 6.09 -9.81
CA ALA A 49 4.61 6.73 -8.60
C ALA A 49 4.35 8.25 -8.59
N ASP A 50 4.45 8.91 -9.74
CA ASP A 50 4.20 10.34 -9.85
C ASP A 50 2.74 10.71 -9.63
N VAL A 51 1.80 10.00 -10.26
CA VAL A 51 0.37 10.33 -10.16
C VAL A 51 -0.24 9.97 -8.81
N THR A 52 0.37 9.04 -8.05
CA THR A 52 -0.17 8.59 -6.77
C THR A 52 0.43 9.30 -5.56
N ALA A 53 1.61 9.92 -5.67
CA ALA A 53 2.35 10.40 -4.51
C ALA A 53 1.60 11.41 -3.64
N ASP A 54 0.91 12.38 -4.26
CA ASP A 54 0.12 13.37 -3.52
C ASP A 54 -1.19 12.78 -2.98
N ILE A 55 -1.72 11.74 -3.63
CA ILE A 55 -2.96 11.07 -3.22
C ILE A 55 -2.70 10.18 -2.01
N ILE A 56 -1.68 9.32 -2.08
CA ILE A 56 -1.33 8.38 -1.01
C ILE A 56 -0.86 9.11 0.25
N THR A 57 -0.43 10.36 0.14
CA THR A 57 0.00 11.19 1.27
C THR A 57 -1.03 12.25 1.69
N ASN A 58 -2.22 12.28 1.08
CA ASN A 58 -3.23 13.26 1.44
C ASN A 58 -3.71 13.05 2.89
N PRO A 59 -3.49 14.02 3.81
CA PRO A 59 -3.85 13.87 5.22
C PRO A 59 -5.36 13.89 5.45
N ASN A 60 -6.16 14.29 4.46
CA ASN A 60 -7.63 14.35 4.57
C ASN A 60 -8.32 13.05 4.17
N LEU A 61 -7.57 12.06 3.69
CA LEU A 61 -8.10 10.75 3.30
C LEU A 61 -7.80 9.72 4.39
N SER A 62 -8.74 8.79 4.60
CA SER A 62 -8.50 7.58 5.39
C SER A 62 -7.42 6.70 4.74
N LEU A 63 -6.91 5.72 5.50
CA LEU A 63 -5.95 4.74 4.98
C LEU A 63 -6.53 4.03 3.74
N GLY A 64 -7.74 3.49 3.82
CA GLY A 64 -8.36 2.80 2.69
C GLY A 64 -8.63 3.73 1.50
N GLU A 65 -9.08 4.97 1.75
CA GLU A 65 -9.31 5.95 0.69
C GLU A 65 -8.04 6.31 -0.06
N ARG A 66 -6.91 6.50 0.64
CA ARG A 66 -5.59 6.74 0.02
C ARG A 66 -5.23 5.63 -0.95
N VAL A 67 -5.43 4.36 -0.55
CA VAL A 67 -5.16 3.20 -1.42
C VAL A 67 -6.10 3.21 -2.63
N PHE A 68 -7.41 3.39 -2.42
CA PHE A 68 -8.39 3.35 -3.51
C PHE A 68 -8.14 4.44 -4.55
N TYR A 69 -8.05 5.70 -4.14
CA TYR A 69 -7.86 6.81 -5.08
C TYR A 69 -6.48 6.78 -5.75
N ALA A 70 -5.46 6.25 -5.08
CA ALA A 70 -4.16 6.05 -5.72
C ALA A 70 -4.22 4.95 -6.79
N VAL A 71 -4.89 3.82 -6.53
CA VAL A 71 -5.11 2.78 -7.54
C VAL A 71 -5.93 3.33 -8.72
N GLU A 72 -6.97 4.12 -8.44
CA GLU A 72 -7.77 4.77 -9.48
C GLU A 72 -6.91 5.68 -10.37
N ALA A 73 -6.03 6.49 -9.77
CA ALA A 73 -5.10 7.34 -10.52
C ALA A 73 -4.10 6.53 -11.36
N THR A 74 -3.55 5.45 -10.83
CA THR A 74 -2.72 4.51 -11.60
C THR A 74 -3.51 3.95 -12.80
N GLN A 75 -4.72 3.47 -12.57
CA GLN A 75 -5.56 2.88 -13.62
C GLN A 75 -5.86 3.89 -14.74
N GLN A 76 -6.12 5.16 -14.40
CA GLN A 76 -6.32 6.23 -15.37
C GLN A 76 -5.02 6.59 -16.13
N ALA A 77 -3.86 6.50 -15.47
CA ALA A 77 -2.59 6.93 -16.03
C ALA A 77 -1.93 5.89 -16.94
N VAL A 78 -1.98 4.61 -16.57
CA VAL A 78 -1.24 3.52 -17.25
C VAL A 78 -2.09 2.28 -17.56
N ALA A 79 -3.32 2.20 -17.06
CA ALA A 79 -4.25 1.07 -17.26
C ALA A 79 -3.69 -0.32 -16.90
N GLN A 80 -2.68 -0.35 -16.02
CA GLN A 80 -1.95 -1.53 -15.60
C GLN A 80 -1.69 -1.51 -14.10
N ASN A 81 -1.59 -2.68 -13.50
CA ASN A 81 -1.24 -2.82 -12.08
C ASN A 81 0.27 -2.78 -11.87
N THR A 82 0.80 -1.57 -11.72
CA THR A 82 2.23 -1.31 -11.54
C THR A 82 2.60 -1.10 -10.07
N ASN A 83 1.68 -0.66 -9.21
CA ASN A 83 2.04 -0.18 -7.87
C ASN A 83 1.09 -0.57 -6.73
N LEU A 84 0.10 -1.47 -6.96
CA LEU A 84 -0.83 -1.88 -5.89
C LEU A 84 -0.09 -2.36 -4.63
N GLY A 85 0.94 -3.18 -4.79
CA GLY A 85 1.67 -3.74 -3.66
C GLY A 85 2.36 -2.68 -2.80
N VAL A 86 3.05 -1.73 -3.44
CA VAL A 86 3.71 -0.61 -2.75
C VAL A 86 2.68 0.31 -2.10
N LEU A 87 1.54 0.59 -2.77
CA LEU A 87 0.46 1.37 -2.18
C LEU A 87 -0.09 0.73 -0.90
N LEU A 88 -0.36 -0.58 -0.92
CA LEU A 88 -0.83 -1.32 0.24
C LEU A 88 0.20 -1.32 1.37
N LEU A 89 1.50 -1.41 1.07
CA LEU A 89 2.54 -1.39 2.09
C LEU A 89 2.75 0.01 2.69
N CYS A 90 2.73 1.07 1.87
CA CYS A 90 3.03 2.43 2.30
C CYS A 90 1.88 3.12 3.03
N ALA A 91 0.61 2.83 2.69
CA ALA A 91 -0.55 3.51 3.29
C ALA A 91 -0.56 3.51 4.84
N PRO A 92 -0.37 2.37 5.55
CA PRO A 92 -0.31 2.37 7.01
C PRO A 92 0.96 3.02 7.57
N LEU A 93 2.09 2.99 6.85
CA LEU A 93 3.31 3.70 7.27
C LEU A 93 3.10 5.22 7.25
N ILE A 94 2.44 5.72 6.21
CA ILE A 94 2.07 7.14 6.08
C ILE A 94 1.05 7.53 7.16
N GLU A 95 0.05 6.69 7.40
CA GLU A 95 -0.93 6.95 8.47
C GLU A 95 -0.27 6.95 9.86
N ALA A 96 0.65 6.03 10.12
CA ALA A 96 1.43 5.99 11.34
C ALA A 96 2.33 7.23 11.52
N ALA A 97 2.89 7.76 10.42
CA ALA A 97 3.67 9.00 10.45
C ALA A 97 2.80 10.20 10.86
N TYR A 98 1.59 10.31 10.33
CA TYR A 98 0.66 11.38 10.70
C TYR A 98 0.10 11.26 12.12
N ARG A 99 -0.05 10.03 12.62
CA ARG A 99 -0.52 9.76 13.99
C ARG A 99 0.59 9.78 15.05
N LEU A 100 1.85 9.92 14.64
CA LEU A 100 2.98 9.81 15.56
C LEU A 100 2.92 10.90 16.64
N ARG A 101 2.88 10.46 17.90
CA ARG A 101 2.93 11.34 19.07
C ARG A 101 4.36 11.43 19.59
N PRO A 102 4.79 12.57 20.19
CA PRO A 102 6.14 12.74 20.72
C PRO A 102 6.59 11.69 21.74
N SER A 103 5.64 11.05 22.43
CA SER A 103 5.90 10.04 23.46
C SER A 103 5.94 8.60 22.92
N GLN A 104 5.79 8.40 21.60
CA GLN A 104 5.74 7.08 20.98
C GLN A 104 6.86 6.89 19.97
N THR A 105 7.32 5.64 19.83
CA THR A 105 8.16 5.25 18.70
C THR A 105 7.31 5.12 17.43
N PHE A 106 7.96 5.17 16.26
CA PHE A 106 7.27 4.93 14.99
C PHE A 106 6.63 3.54 14.92
N GLU A 107 7.33 2.51 15.44
CA GLU A 107 6.82 1.14 15.53
C GLU A 107 5.53 1.06 16.37
N GLN A 108 5.48 1.75 17.51
CA GLN A 108 4.26 1.84 18.33
C GLN A 108 3.12 2.53 17.58
N SER A 109 3.41 3.63 16.87
CA SER A 109 2.42 4.33 16.06
C SER A 109 1.88 3.46 14.93
N LEU A 110 2.75 2.66 14.30
CA LEU A 110 2.36 1.72 13.25
C LEU A 110 1.48 0.59 13.80
N HIS A 111 1.86 0.01 14.95
CA HIS A 111 1.06 -1.02 15.59
C HIS A 111 -0.32 -0.48 16.01
N ASP A 112 -0.38 0.72 16.59
CA ASP A 112 -1.64 1.40 16.91
C ASP A 112 -2.48 1.64 15.64
N THR A 113 -1.84 2.06 14.54
CA THR A 113 -2.49 2.29 13.25
C THR A 113 -3.13 1.02 12.68
N LEU A 114 -2.40 -0.11 12.68
CA LEU A 114 -2.90 -1.39 12.19
C LEU A 114 -4.10 -1.88 13.02
N ASN A 115 -4.00 -1.79 14.35
CA ASN A 115 -5.08 -2.20 15.27
C ASN A 115 -6.33 -1.30 15.19
N GLN A 116 -6.19 -0.07 14.70
CA GLN A 116 -7.28 0.89 14.56
C GLN A 116 -7.85 0.96 13.15
N THR A 117 -7.43 0.07 12.24
CA THR A 117 -8.05 -0.02 10.92
C THR A 117 -9.53 -0.35 11.03
N THR A 118 -10.32 0.11 10.08
CA THR A 118 -11.77 0.02 10.14
C THR A 118 -12.35 -0.91 9.08
N VAL A 119 -13.64 -1.25 9.23
CA VAL A 119 -14.42 -1.92 8.18
C VAL A 119 -14.48 -1.06 6.91
N SER A 120 -14.55 0.27 7.05
CA SER A 120 -14.52 1.18 5.89
C SER A 120 -13.19 1.09 5.14
N ASP A 121 -12.06 1.02 5.85
CA ASP A 121 -10.76 0.84 5.22
C ASP A 121 -10.69 -0.50 4.47
N ALA A 122 -11.22 -1.58 5.06
CA ALA A 122 -11.33 -2.89 4.41
C ALA A 122 -12.14 -2.83 3.11
N GLN A 123 -13.27 -2.12 3.11
CA GLN A 123 -14.12 -1.94 1.93
C GLN A 123 -13.42 -1.16 0.82
N TRP A 124 -12.75 -0.05 1.17
CA TRP A 124 -12.00 0.74 0.20
C TRP A 124 -10.81 -0.03 -0.39
N VAL A 125 -10.04 -0.72 0.45
CA VAL A 125 -8.92 -1.56 -0.01
C VAL A 125 -9.42 -2.71 -0.89
N SER A 126 -10.53 -3.35 -0.53
CA SER A 126 -11.12 -4.40 -1.37
C SER A 126 -11.55 -3.87 -2.74
N LYS A 127 -12.18 -2.69 -2.80
CA LYS A 127 -12.50 -2.03 -4.08
C LYS A 127 -11.23 -1.71 -4.88
N ALA A 128 -10.17 -1.26 -4.21
CA ALA A 128 -8.89 -0.95 -4.84
C ALA A 128 -8.24 -2.22 -5.44
N ILE A 129 -8.24 -3.32 -4.70
CA ILE A 129 -7.70 -4.61 -5.16
C ILE A 129 -8.48 -5.11 -6.39
N VAL A 130 -9.81 -5.02 -6.36
CA VAL A 130 -10.66 -5.39 -7.51
C VAL A 130 -10.38 -4.48 -8.72
N LEU A 131 -10.25 -3.17 -8.51
CA LEU A 131 -9.95 -2.20 -9.56
C LEU A 131 -8.58 -2.44 -10.21
N ALA A 132 -7.56 -2.75 -9.40
CA ALA A 132 -6.22 -3.03 -9.87
C ALA A 132 -6.11 -4.38 -10.60
N ASN A 133 -7.02 -5.32 -10.37
CA ASN A 133 -7.06 -6.63 -11.02
C ASN A 133 -5.70 -7.37 -11.06
N PRO A 134 -5.02 -7.59 -9.91
CA PRO A 134 -3.74 -8.30 -9.87
C PRO A 134 -3.86 -9.74 -10.35
N ALA A 135 -2.77 -10.25 -10.92
CA ALA A 135 -2.63 -11.67 -11.21
C ALA A 135 -2.74 -12.51 -9.92
N GLY A 136 -3.42 -13.66 -9.99
CA GLY A 136 -3.53 -14.60 -8.87
C GLY A 136 -4.77 -14.44 -7.98
N LEU A 137 -5.60 -13.41 -8.17
CA LEU A 137 -6.91 -13.31 -7.49
C LEU A 137 -7.89 -14.41 -7.90
N GLY A 138 -7.75 -14.97 -9.11
CA GLY A 138 -8.75 -15.87 -9.69
C GLY A 138 -10.10 -15.16 -9.92
N THR A 139 -11.16 -15.91 -10.25
CA THR A 139 -12.54 -15.39 -10.21
C THR A 139 -13.02 -15.36 -8.77
N VAL A 140 -12.66 -14.31 -8.02
CA VAL A 140 -13.37 -13.99 -6.79
C VAL A 140 -14.79 -13.59 -7.19
N LYS A 141 -15.78 -14.44 -6.89
CA LYS A 141 -17.18 -14.07 -7.09
C LYS A 141 -17.44 -12.84 -6.23
N GLN A 142 -18.15 -11.84 -6.75
CA GLN A 142 -18.58 -10.65 -6.00
C GLN A 142 -19.18 -10.97 -4.61
N GLY A 143 -19.64 -12.21 -4.36
CA GLY A 143 -20.07 -12.73 -3.07
C GLY A 143 -19.00 -12.88 -1.97
N ASP A 144 -17.73 -13.17 -2.28
CA ASP A 144 -16.65 -13.26 -1.25
C ASP A 144 -16.34 -11.89 -0.63
N VAL A 145 -16.53 -10.82 -1.42
CA VAL A 145 -16.40 -9.43 -0.94
C VAL A 145 -17.58 -9.03 -0.06
N HIS A 146 -18.74 -9.68 -0.22
CA HIS A 146 -19.92 -9.43 0.61
C HIS A 146 -19.84 -10.09 1.99
N ASP A 147 -19.26 -11.30 2.12
CA ASP A 147 -19.06 -11.94 3.44
C ASP A 147 -17.96 -11.24 4.27
N ALA A 148 -17.07 -10.49 3.62
CA ALA A 148 -16.06 -9.64 4.27
C ALA A 148 -16.61 -8.33 4.88
N MET A 149 -17.91 -8.01 4.72
CA MET A 149 -18.50 -6.72 5.13
C MET A 149 -18.45 -6.41 6.64
N ALA A 150 -18.08 -7.36 7.50
CA ALA A 150 -18.00 -7.16 8.95
C ALA A 150 -16.57 -7.03 9.49
N LEU A 151 -15.55 -7.35 8.69
CA LEU A 151 -14.16 -7.38 9.15
C LEU A 151 -13.49 -6.02 8.95
N ASN A 152 -12.65 -5.62 9.90
CA ASN A 152 -11.72 -4.52 9.67
C ASN A 152 -10.55 -4.94 8.77
N LEU A 153 -9.75 -3.98 8.30
CA LEU A 153 -8.69 -4.25 7.34
C LEU A 153 -7.63 -5.21 7.89
N LEU A 154 -7.25 -5.07 9.17
CA LEU A 154 -6.27 -5.97 9.78
C LEU A 154 -6.79 -7.41 9.83
N GLU A 155 -8.03 -7.62 10.25
CA GLU A 155 -8.69 -8.92 10.26
C GLU A 155 -8.75 -9.54 8.85
N LEU A 156 -9.10 -8.75 7.84
CA LEU A 156 -9.10 -9.18 6.44
C LEU A 156 -7.70 -9.65 6.00
N MET A 157 -6.65 -8.89 6.33
CA MET A 157 -5.27 -9.24 6.01
C MET A 157 -4.79 -10.49 6.76
N GLN A 158 -5.24 -10.69 8.01
CA GLN A 158 -4.93 -11.91 8.77
C GLN A 158 -5.48 -13.18 8.12
N LEU A 159 -6.62 -13.12 7.42
CA LEU A 159 -7.15 -14.26 6.66
C LEU A 159 -6.28 -14.63 5.44
N ALA A 160 -5.61 -13.64 4.84
CA ALA A 160 -4.79 -13.82 3.64
C ALA A 160 -3.29 -14.04 3.93
N GLN A 161 -2.84 -13.89 5.19
CA GLN A 161 -1.42 -13.82 5.57
C GLN A 161 -0.54 -15.01 5.12
N PHE A 162 -1.11 -16.19 4.92
CA PHE A 162 -0.36 -17.38 4.49
C PHE A 162 -0.24 -17.52 2.97
N LYS A 163 -1.00 -16.72 2.22
CA LYS A 163 -1.03 -16.73 0.75
C LYS A 163 -0.45 -15.45 0.15
N ASP A 164 -0.48 -14.36 0.89
CA ASP A 164 -0.06 -13.04 0.45
C ASP A 164 0.94 -12.42 1.44
N ARG A 165 2.10 -11.99 0.92
CA ARG A 165 3.20 -11.45 1.74
C ARG A 165 2.95 -10.02 2.24
N ILE A 166 2.14 -9.23 1.52
CA ILE A 166 1.66 -7.92 2.00
C ILE A 166 0.72 -8.15 3.18
N ALA A 167 -0.23 -9.07 3.03
CA ALA A 167 -1.14 -9.45 4.11
C ALA A 167 -0.39 -9.98 5.34
N TRP A 168 0.69 -10.74 5.11
CA TRP A 168 1.60 -11.17 6.17
C TRP A 168 2.23 -9.99 6.93
N ASN A 169 2.66 -8.94 6.23
CA ASN A 169 3.23 -7.75 6.88
C ASN A 169 2.19 -7.01 7.72
N TYR A 170 0.93 -6.90 7.27
CA TYR A 170 -0.14 -6.37 8.10
C TYR A 170 -0.35 -7.21 9.37
N ALA A 171 -0.47 -8.53 9.22
CA ALA A 171 -0.75 -9.45 10.33
C ALA A 171 0.41 -9.56 11.34
N ASN A 172 1.65 -9.30 10.90
CA ASN A 172 2.87 -9.48 11.69
C ASN A 172 3.61 -8.14 11.91
N ALA A 173 2.86 -7.04 12.04
CA ALA A 173 3.37 -5.72 12.41
C ALA A 173 4.60 -5.26 11.60
N TYR A 174 4.58 -5.52 10.29
CA TYR A 174 5.62 -5.12 9.34
C TYR A 174 7.01 -5.72 9.63
N SER A 175 7.05 -6.89 10.26
CA SER A 175 8.30 -7.56 10.65
C SER A 175 9.34 -7.69 9.52
N ASP A 176 8.91 -7.89 8.27
CA ASP A 176 9.88 -7.98 7.16
C ASP A 176 10.59 -6.65 6.90
N ILE A 177 9.81 -5.58 6.90
CA ILE A 177 10.30 -4.23 6.61
C ILE A 177 11.16 -3.76 7.78
N MET A 178 10.73 -4.00 9.02
CA MET A 178 11.46 -3.56 10.21
C MET A 178 12.77 -4.32 10.42
N TRP A 179 12.81 -5.62 10.11
CA TRP A 179 13.99 -6.44 10.42
C TRP A 179 14.95 -6.61 9.23
N PHE A 180 14.44 -6.64 7.99
CA PHE A 180 15.27 -6.87 6.80
C PHE A 180 15.39 -5.64 5.89
N GLY A 181 14.43 -4.71 5.94
CA GLY A 181 14.35 -3.54 5.05
C GLY A 181 15.13 -2.30 5.52
N ILE A 182 15.59 -2.28 6.77
CA ILE A 182 16.38 -1.18 7.36
C ILE A 182 17.78 -1.73 7.67
N ASN A 183 18.60 -1.92 6.64
CA ASN A 183 20.04 -2.20 6.80
C ASN A 183 20.86 -0.96 6.47
#